data_AF-X1RBA4-F1
#
_entry.id   AF-X1RBA4-F1
#
_cell.length_a   1.000
_cell.length_b   1.000
_cell.length_c   1.000
_cell.angle_alpha   90.00
_cell.angle_beta   90.00
_cell.angle_gamma   90.00
#
_symmetry.space_group_name_H-M   'P 1'
#
loop_
_entity.id
_entity.type
_entity.pdbx_description
1 polymer ?
#
loop_
_entity_poly.entity_id
_entity_poly.type
_entity_poly.pdbx_seq_one_letter_code
_entity_poly.pdbx_strand_id
1 'polypeptide(L)' 'QTKKNFKKYKLRQMIVEHPFGTIKRGWGAYYFLTKRKVSVSAEISLSFLAYNLKRAINILGTEEILRRLRQRRKVVLA' A
#
# COMPACT_ATOMS: atom_id res chain seq x y z
N GLN A 1 -22.18 -9.06 15.87
CA GLN A 1 -20.93 -9.57 15.24
C GLN A 1 -19.66 -8.90 15.80
N THR A 2 -19.65 -7.58 16.02
CA THR A 2 -18.47 -6.81 16.48
C THR A 2 -17.89 -7.27 17.82
N LYS A 3 -18.73 -7.47 18.85
CA LYS A 3 -18.28 -7.94 20.19
C LYS A 3 -17.58 -9.32 20.13
N LYS A 4 -18.03 -10.22 19.24
CA LYS A 4 -17.42 -11.55 19.03
C LYS A 4 -16.05 -11.49 18.33
N ASN A 5 -15.81 -10.47 17.50
CA ASN A 5 -14.60 -10.33 16.69
C ASN A 5 -13.65 -9.23 17.19
N PHE A 6 -13.74 -8.85 18.47
CA PHE A 6 -13.08 -7.67 19.02
C PHE A 6 -11.54 -7.65 18.79
N LYS A 7 -10.87 -8.79 18.98
CA LYS A 7 -9.43 -8.93 18.71
C LYS A 7 -9.08 -8.62 17.24
N LYS A 8 -9.88 -9.10 16.30
CA LYS A 8 -9.71 -8.85 14.86
C LYS A 8 -9.90 -7.37 14.50
N TYR A 9 -10.86 -6.71 15.14
CA TYR A 9 -11.07 -5.26 14.96
C TYR A 9 -9.89 -4.44 15.45
N LYS A 10 -9.35 -4.74 16.65
CA LYS A 10 -8.13 -4.08 17.16
C LYS A 10 -6.94 -4.24 16.22
N LEU A 11 -6.70 -5.46 15.73
CA LEU A 11 -5.62 -5.71 14.77
C LEU A 11 -5.80 -4.89 13.48
N ARG A 12 -7.01 -4.87 12.94
CA ARG A 12 -7.33 -4.07 11.74
C ARG A 12 -7.08 -2.59 11.97
N GLN A 13 -7.50 -2.05 13.11
CA GLN A 13 -7.24 -0.65 13.45
C GLN A 13 -5.73 -0.36 13.46
N MET A 14 -4.93 -1.22 14.06
CA MET A 14 -3.47 -1.04 14.10
C MET A 14 -2.82 -1.06 12.71
N ILE A 15 -3.23 -1.98 11.83
CA ILE A 15 -2.60 -2.14 10.51
C ILE A 15 -3.14 -1.19 9.46
N VAL A 16 -4.41 -0.76 9.55
CA VAL A 16 -5.11 0.02 8.51
C VAL A 16 -5.06 1.51 8.80
N GLU A 17 -5.21 1.95 10.05
CA GLU A 17 -5.29 3.38 10.37
C GLU A 17 -4.01 4.13 9.99
N HIS A 18 -2.85 3.50 10.15
CA HIS A 18 -1.59 4.13 9.82
C HIS A 18 -1.44 4.40 8.29
N PRO A 19 -1.58 3.40 7.38
CA PRO A 19 -1.59 3.65 5.94
C PRO A 19 -2.62 4.67 5.48
N PHE A 20 -3.86 4.59 6.00
CA PHE A 20 -4.91 5.54 5.64
C PHE A 20 -4.59 6.95 6.15
N GLY A 21 -4.02 7.07 7.35
CA GLY A 21 -3.53 8.34 7.89
C GLY A 21 -2.42 8.95 7.03
N THR A 22 -1.45 8.16 6.59
CA THR A 22 -0.36 8.64 5.72
C THR A 22 -0.88 9.09 4.35
N ILE A 23 -1.70 8.26 3.69
CA ILE A 23 -2.15 8.55 2.33
C ILE A 23 -3.16 9.71 2.33
N LYS A 24 -4.20 9.65 3.16
CA LYS A 24 -5.23 10.69 3.16
C LYS A 24 -4.72 11.97 3.78
N ARG A 25 -4.19 11.91 5.02
CA ARG A 25 -3.77 13.11 5.76
C ARG A 25 -2.39 13.59 5.35
N GLY A 26 -1.42 12.68 5.32
CA GLY A 26 -0.03 13.04 5.02
C GLY A 26 0.21 13.46 3.58
N TRP A 27 -0.40 12.75 2.61
CA TRP A 27 -0.22 13.06 1.18
C TRP A 27 -1.33 13.94 0.59
N GLY A 28 -2.33 14.31 1.39
CA GLY A 28 -3.44 15.16 0.94
C GLY A 28 -4.46 14.46 0.04
N ALA A 29 -4.46 13.12 -0.06
CA ALA A 29 -5.42 12.35 -0.86
C ALA A 29 -6.80 12.20 -0.18
N TYR A 30 -7.33 13.29 0.39
CA TYR A 30 -8.66 13.34 0.98
C TYR A 30 -9.77 13.35 -0.07
N TYR A 31 -9.51 14.02 -1.19
CA TYR A 31 -10.46 14.19 -2.29
C TYR A 31 -9.89 13.57 -3.55
N PHE A 32 -10.77 12.98 -4.35
CA PHE A 32 -10.40 12.45 -5.66
C PHE A 32 -10.40 13.56 -6.70
N LEU A 33 -9.40 13.53 -7.58
CA LEU A 33 -9.30 14.43 -8.73
C LEU A 33 -10.20 13.94 -9.88
N THR A 34 -10.36 12.63 -9.99
CA THR A 34 -11.12 12.01 -11.06
C THR A 34 -12.57 11.73 -10.66
N LYS A 35 -13.44 11.51 -11.66
CA LYS A 35 -14.84 11.11 -11.48
C LYS A 35 -15.08 9.75 -12.12
N ARG A 36 -16.17 9.09 -11.69
CA ARG A 36 -16.60 7.73 -12.10
C ARG A 36 -15.74 6.62 -11.49
N LYS A 37 -16.35 5.45 -11.32
CA LYS A 37 -15.79 4.32 -10.55
C LYS A 37 -14.43 3.86 -11.08
N VAL A 38 -14.28 3.74 -12.40
CA VAL A 38 -13.05 3.23 -13.03
C VAL A 38 -11.87 4.16 -12.73
N SER A 39 -12.01 5.46 -13.01
CA SER A 39 -10.95 6.45 -12.81
C SER A 39 -10.60 6.62 -11.33
N VAL A 40 -11.60 6.71 -10.45
CA VAL A 40 -11.37 6.81 -9.00
C VAL A 40 -10.68 5.56 -8.45
N SER A 41 -11.03 4.38 -8.96
CA SER A 41 -10.37 3.13 -8.56
C SER A 41 -8.91 3.10 -9.00
N ALA A 42 -8.59 3.61 -10.21
CA ALA A 42 -7.22 3.73 -10.67
C ALA A 42 -6.41 4.73 -9.80
N GLU A 43 -7.01 5.89 -9.50
CA GLU A 43 -6.39 6.94 -8.67
C GLU A 43 -6.00 6.41 -7.28
N ILE A 44 -6.97 5.80 -6.56
CA ILE A 44 -6.69 5.25 -5.23
C ILE A 44 -5.69 4.08 -5.29
N SER A 45 -5.77 3.23 -6.32
CA SER A 45 -4.83 2.12 -6.50
C SER A 45 -3.40 2.63 -6.68
N LEU A 46 -3.22 3.71 -7.44
CA LEU A 46 -1.91 4.33 -7.63
C LEU A 46 -1.37 4.92 -6.33
N SER A 47 -2.21 5.58 -5.51
CA SER A 47 -1.79 6.08 -4.20
C SER A 47 -1.32 4.95 -3.27
N PHE A 48 -2.06 3.83 -3.20
CA PHE A 48 -1.65 2.68 -2.39
C PHE A 48 -0.42 1.97 -2.96
N LEU A 49 -0.27 1.90 -4.29
CA LEU A 49 0.93 1.35 -4.93
C LEU A 49 2.16 2.16 -4.53
N ALA A 50 2.09 3.49 -4.61
CA ALA A 50 3.18 4.37 -4.20
C ALA A 50 3.49 4.23 -2.70
N TYR A 51 2.47 4.11 -1.83
CA TYR A 51 2.68 3.89 -0.40
C TYR A 51 3.41 2.57 -0.14
N ASN A 52 2.95 1.49 -0.79
CA ASN A 52 3.57 0.17 -0.65
C ASN A 52 5.00 0.16 -1.18
N LEU A 53 5.28 0.84 -2.29
CA LEU A 53 6.63 0.96 -2.82
C LEU A 53 7.56 1.70 -1.86
N LYS A 54 7.11 2.86 -1.33
CA LYS A 54 7.87 3.62 -0.32
C LYS A 54 8.13 2.78 0.93
N ARG A 55 7.13 2.02 1.38
CA ARG A 55 7.26 1.11 2.52
C ARG A 55 8.24 -0.03 2.25
N ALA A 56 8.20 -0.63 1.07
CA ALA A 56 9.14 -1.68 0.68
C ALA A 56 10.58 -1.17 0.67
N ILE A 57 10.81 0.02 0.10
CA ILE A 57 12.12 0.68 0.11
C ILE A 57 12.58 0.94 1.54
N ASN A 58 11.71 1.43 2.43
CA ASN A 58 12.07 1.71 3.81
C ASN A 58 12.39 0.44 4.63
N ILE A 59 11.73 -0.69 4.35
CA ILE A 59 11.93 -1.95 5.09
C ILE A 59 13.16 -2.71 4.57
N LEU A 60 13.32 -2.80 3.25
CA LEU A 60 14.33 -3.65 2.61
C LEU A 60 15.56 -2.88 2.15
N GLY A 61 15.41 -1.60 1.80
CA GLY A 61 16.41 -0.82 1.09
C GLY A 61 16.38 -1.04 -0.42
N THR A 62 16.86 -0.05 -1.17
CA THR A 62 16.87 -0.07 -2.65
C THR A 62 17.75 -1.20 -3.21
N GLU A 63 18.94 -1.40 -2.62
CA GLU A 63 19.90 -2.41 -3.08
C GLU A 63 19.34 -3.84 -2.98
N GLU A 64 18.69 -4.16 -1.86
CA GLU A 64 18.09 -5.48 -1.65
C GLU A 64 16.93 -5.73 -2.62
N ILE A 65 16.12 -4.70 -2.90
CA ILE A 65 15.05 -4.79 -3.89
C ILE A 65 15.65 -5.08 -5.28
N LEU A 66 16.67 -4.33 -5.71
CA LEU A 66 17.33 -4.54 -7.00
C LEU A 66 17.98 -5.93 -7.09
N ARG A 67 18.64 -6.39 -6.03
CA ARG A 67 19.22 -7.74 -5.95
C ARG A 67 18.17 -8.82 -6.18
N ARG A 68 17.04 -8.75 -5.48
CA ARG A 68 15.92 -9.71 -5.62
C ARG A 68 15.30 -9.67 -7.02
N LEU A 69 15.12 -8.49 -7.59
CA LEU A 69 14.58 -8.34 -8.95
C LEU A 69 15.53 -8.95 -9.99
N ARG A 70 16.84 -8.72 -9.89
CA ARG A 70 17.84 -9.33 -10.78
C ARG A 70 17.88 -10.86 -10.65
N GLN A 71 17.82 -11.39 -9.43
CA GLN A 71 17.76 -12.84 -9.20
C GLN A 71 16.51 -13.46 -9.80
N ARG A 72 15.34 -12.84 -9.58
CA ARG A 72 14.07 -13.33 -10.12
C ARG A 72 14.02 -13.25 -11.64
N ARG A 73 14.62 -12.22 -12.26
CA ARG A 73 14.74 -12.12 -13.72
C ARG A 73 15.48 -13.32 -14.33
N LYS A 74 16.55 -13.78 -13.70
CA LYS A 74 17.29 -14.97 -14.15
C LYS A 74 16.44 -16.23 -14.12
N VAL A 75 15.56 -16.38 -13.13
CA VAL A 75 14.65 -17.52 -13.00
C VAL A 75 13.53 -17.51 -14.05
N VAL A 76 13.04 -16.33 -14.43
CA VAL A 76 11.94 -16.21 -15.42
C VAL A 76 12.43 -16.36 -16.86
N LEU A 77 13.70 -16.02 -17.12
CA LEU A 77 14.32 -16.10 -18.44
C LEU A 77 15.09 -17.43 -18.66
N ALA A 78 15.20 -18.26 -17.63
CA ALA A 78 15.71 -19.63 -17.72
C ALA A 78 14.54 -20.59 -17.95
#